data_AF-A0A1P8SID6-F1
#
_entry.id   AF-A0A1P8SID6-F1
#
_cell.length_a   1.000
_cell.length_b   1.000
_cell.length_c   1.000
_cell.angle_alpha   90.00
_cell.angle_beta   90.00
_cell.angle_gamma   90.00
#
_symmetry.space_group_name_H-M   'P 1'
#
loop_
_entity.id
_entity.type
_entity.pdbx_description
1 polymer ?
#
loop_
_entity_poly.entity_id
_entity_poly.type
_entity_poly.pdbx_seq_one_letter_code
_entity_poly.pdbx_strand_id
1 'polypeptide(L)' 'MKKYLLFALPFFVVGCSEEVKSVDWWGQHLTEAKQKQAECEKSGSDSQNCKNVKQALFIQSQKDAPVPTFD' A
#
# COMPACT_ATOMS: atom_id res chain seq x y z
N MET A 1 -14.47 -43.97 -28.81
CA MET A 1 -14.94 -42.88 -27.92
C MET A 1 -13.72 -42.16 -27.35
N LYS A 2 -13.38 -40.97 -27.85
CA LYS A 2 -12.22 -40.19 -27.39
C LYS A 2 -12.63 -39.39 -26.15
N LYS A 3 -12.25 -39.89 -24.97
CA LYS A 3 -12.41 -39.17 -23.70
C LYS A 3 -11.29 -38.14 -23.59
N TYR A 4 -11.58 -36.89 -23.98
CA TYR A 4 -10.69 -35.79 -23.69
C TYR A 4 -10.81 -35.45 -22.20
N LEU A 5 -9.82 -35.88 -21.43
CA LEU A 5 -9.61 -35.42 -20.05
C LEU A 5 -9.13 -33.97 -20.13
N LEU A 6 -10.05 -33.02 -19.98
CA LEU A 6 -9.72 -31.62 -19.72
C LEU A 6 -9.14 -31.53 -18.31
N PHE A 7 -7.81 -31.58 -18.23
CA PHE A 7 -7.07 -31.27 -17.02
C PHE A 7 -7.15 -29.76 -16.82
N ALA A 8 -8.18 -29.29 -16.09
CA ALA A 8 -8.26 -27.91 -15.67
C ALA A 8 -7.10 -27.67 -14.68
N LEU A 9 -6.03 -27.03 -15.17
CA LEU A 9 -4.99 -26.52 -14.29
C LEU A 9 -5.64 -25.51 -13.33
N PRO A 10 -5.55 -25.70 -12.00
CA PRO A 10 -5.88 -24.64 -11.09
C PRO A 10 -4.88 -23.50 -11.35
N PHE A 11 -5.38 -22.34 -11.76
CA PHE A 11 -4.63 -21.09 -11.73
C PHE A 11 -4.24 -20.86 -10.27
N PHE A 12 -3.02 -21.27 -9.90
CA PHE A 12 -2.40 -20.80 -8.68
C PHE A 12 -2.13 -19.31 -8.87
N VAL A 13 -3.11 -18.48 -8.49
CA VAL A 13 -2.88 -17.06 -8.27
C VAL A 13 -2.01 -16.99 -7.02
N VAL A 14 -0.70 -17.12 -7.21
CA VAL A 14 0.28 -16.66 -6.22
C VAL A 14 0.09 -15.15 -6.15
N GLY A 15 -0.85 -14.72 -5.33
CA GLY A 15 -0.90 -13.35 -4.86
C GLY A 15 0.38 -13.16 -4.06
N CYS A 16 1.46 -12.74 -4.73
CA CYS A 16 2.63 -12.22 -4.07
C CYS A 16 2.12 -11.07 -3.21
N SER A 17 1.85 -11.38 -1.94
CA SER A 17 1.48 -10.39 -0.96
C SER A 17 2.70 -9.50 -0.83
N GLU A 18 2.55 -8.24 -1.24
CA GLU A 18 3.61 -7.25 -1.12
C GLU A 18 4.15 -7.29 0.31
N GLU A 19 5.48 -7.27 0.45
CA GLU A 19 6.11 -7.20 1.76
C GLU A 19 5.55 -5.99 2.52
N VAL A 20 5.15 -6.23 3.78
CA VAL A 20 4.62 -5.17 4.63
C VAL A 20 5.79 -4.32 5.12
N LYS A 21 5.84 -3.07 4.67
CA LYS A 21 6.83 -2.09 5.11
C LYS A 21 6.31 -1.30 6.29
N SER A 22 7.19 -0.98 7.24
CA SER A 22 6.83 -0.21 8.44
C SER A 22 6.47 1.24 8.11
N VAL A 23 5.77 1.90 9.04
CA VAL A 23 5.48 3.34 8.95
C VAL A 23 6.77 4.16 8.79
N ASP A 24 7.81 3.83 9.56
CA ASP A 24 9.09 4.55 9.50
C ASP A 24 9.77 4.43 8.14
N TRP A 25 9.71 3.25 7.50
CA TRP A 25 10.24 3.06 6.16
C TRP A 25 9.50 3.98 5.17
N TRP A 26 8.17 4.00 5.19
CA TRP A 26 7.39 4.90 4.33
C TRP A 26 7.69 6.37 4.61
N GLY A 27 7.95 6.74 5.86
CA GLY A 27 8.35 8.10 6.25
C GLY A 27 9.71 8.52 5.71
N GLN A 28 10.64 7.58 5.54
CA GLN A 28 11.96 7.81 4.92
C GLN A 28 11.90 7.77 3.39
N HIS A 29 10.84 7.18 2.83
CA HIS A 29 10.63 6.95 1.40
C HIS A 29 9.34 7.64 0.91
N LEU A 30 9.28 8.98 1.07
CA LEU A 30 8.07 9.76 0.81
C LEU A 30 7.61 9.74 -0.65
N THR A 31 8.52 9.57 -1.61
CA THR A 31 8.17 9.46 -3.04
C THR A 31 7.39 8.17 -3.28
N GLU A 32 7.90 7.05 -2.78
CA GLU A 32 7.26 5.74 -2.83
C GLU A 32 5.95 5.73 -2.04
N ALA A 33 5.92 6.39 -0.88
CA ALA A 33 4.70 6.52 -0.07
C ALA A 33 3.58 7.25 -0.84
N LYS A 34 3.89 8.35 -1.54
CA LYS A 34 2.91 9.07 -2.36
C LYS A 34 2.40 8.25 -3.55
N GLN A 35 3.30 7.51 -4.21
CA GLN A 35 2.90 6.59 -5.28
C GLN A 35 1.97 5.51 -4.74
N LYS A 36 2.33 4.90 -3.60
CA LYS A 36 1.51 3.87 -2.98
C LYS A 36 0.17 4.41 -2.49
N GLN A 37 0.12 5.64 -1.98
CA GLN A 37 -1.13 6.29 -1.61
C GLN A 37 -2.09 6.38 -2.82
N ALA A 38 -1.60 6.81 -3.98
CA ALA A 38 -2.41 6.88 -5.19
C ALA A 38 -2.95 5.51 -5.63
N GLU A 39 -2.13 4.45 -5.49
CA GLU A 39 -2.59 3.07 -5.72
C GLU A 39 -3.69 2.64 -4.72
N CYS A 40 -3.52 2.95 -3.43
CA CYS A 40 -4.49 2.65 -2.38
C CYS A 40 -5.82 3.37 -2.62
N GLU A 41 -5.79 4.64 -3.00
CA GLU A 41 -6.99 5.45 -3.31
C GLU A 41 -7.72 4.93 -4.55
N LYS A 42 -6.98 4.56 -5.60
CA LYS A 42 -7.55 4.00 -6.83
C LYS A 42 -8.21 2.63 -6.60
N SER A 43 -7.58 1.79 -5.78
CA SER A 43 -8.06 0.43 -5.52
C SER A 43 -9.10 0.34 -4.40
N GLY A 44 -9.16 1.34 -3.51
CA GLY A 44 -9.90 1.27 -2.26
C GLY A 44 -9.29 0.27 -1.25
N SER A 45 -8.03 -0.12 -1.43
CA SER A 45 -7.37 -1.12 -0.58
C SER A 45 -7.11 -0.58 0.83
N ASP A 46 -7.41 -1.39 1.83
CA ASP A 46 -7.07 -1.14 3.24
C ASP A 46 -5.92 -2.04 3.74
N SER A 47 -5.06 -2.51 2.81
CA SER A 47 -3.90 -3.35 3.14
C SER A 47 -3.02 -2.70 4.22
N GLN A 48 -2.18 -3.51 4.89
CA GLN A 48 -1.28 -2.99 5.92
C GLN A 48 -0.34 -1.90 5.37
N ASN A 49 0.12 -2.02 4.13
CA ASN A 49 0.89 -0.96 3.48
C ASN A 49 0.06 0.31 3.26
N CYS A 50 -1.20 0.22 2.84
CA CYS A 50 -2.06 1.39 2.70
C CYS A 50 -2.32 2.09 4.04
N LYS A 51 -2.50 1.32 5.13
CA LYS A 51 -2.62 1.85 6.50
C LYS A 51 -1.33 2.55 6.94
N ASN A 52 -0.18 1.92 6.69
CA ASN A 52 1.12 2.46 7.09
C ASN A 52 1.50 3.71 6.29
N VAL A 53 1.22 3.75 4.98
CA VAL A 53 1.41 4.92 4.12
C VAL A 53 0.58 6.10 4.61
N LYS A 54 -0.71 5.87 4.91
CA LYS A 54 -1.58 6.93 5.44
C LYS A 54 -1.02 7.52 6.73
N GLN A 55 -0.55 6.67 7.64
CA GLN A 55 0.06 7.11 8.89
C GLN A 55 1.37 7.88 8.65
N ALA A 56 2.25 7.39 7.79
CA ALA A 56 3.52 8.02 7.49
C ALA A 56 3.34 9.43 6.89
N LEU A 57 2.43 9.57 5.93
CA LEU A 57 2.12 10.85 5.31
C LEU A 57 1.42 11.83 6.25
N PHE A 58 0.59 11.32 7.18
CA PHE A 58 0.03 12.14 8.25
C PHE A 58 1.13 12.65 9.19
N ILE A 59 2.03 11.79 9.66
CA ILE A 59 3.15 12.22 10.50
C ILE A 59 4.01 13.27 9.78
N GLN A 60 4.26 13.08 8.49
CA GLN A 60 4.99 14.05 7.68
C GLN A 60 4.26 15.40 7.63
N SER A 61 2.95 15.41 7.40
CA SER A 61 2.19 16.67 7.38
C SER A 61 2.19 17.40 8.72
N GLN A 62 2.22 16.68 9.85
CA GLN A 62 2.36 17.28 11.17
C GLN A 62 3.76 17.88 11.38
N LYS A 63 4.82 17.24 10.87
CA LYS A 63 6.19 17.77 10.95
C LYS A 63 6.37 19.04 10.11
N ASP A 64 5.69 19.10 8.97
CA ASP A 64 5.75 20.24 8.05
C ASP A 64 4.78 21.37 8.44
N ALA A 65 3.92 21.15 9.44
CA ALA A 65 2.95 22.14 9.88
C ALA A 65 3.64 23.32 10.58
N PRO A 66 3.20 24.56 10.31
CA PRO A 66 3.71 25.72 11.03
C PRO A 66 3.33 25.66 12.51
N VAL A 67 4.23 26.10 13.39
CA VAL A 67 3.93 26.24 14.82
C VAL A 67 2.91 27.37 15.00
N PRO A 68 1.76 27.13 15.66
CA PRO A 68 0.78 28.18 15.92
C PRO A 68 1.41 29.31 16.75
N THR A 69 1.29 30.55 16.27
CA THR A 69 1.56 31.75 17.05
C THR A 69 0.23 32.32 17.54
N PHE A 70 0.21 32.82 18.78
CA PHE A 70 -0.95 33.48 19.37
C PHE A 70 -0.60 34.97 19.51
N ASP A 71 -1.28 35.81 18.72
CA ASP A 71 -1.19 37.28 18.79
C ASP A 71 -2.15 37.85 19.85
#